data_AF-A0ABD1VKY3-F1
#
_entry.id   AF-A0ABD1VKY3-F1
#
_cell.length_a   1.000
_cell.length_b   1.000
_cell.length_c   1.000
_cell.angle_alpha   90.00
_cell.angle_beta   90.00
_cell.angle_gamma   90.00
#
_symmetry.space_group_name_H-M   'P 1'
#
loop_
_entity.id
_entity.type
_entity.pdbx_description
1 polymer ?
#
loop_
_entity_poly.entity_id
_entity_poly.type
_entity_poly.pdbx_seq_one_letter_code
_entity_poly.pdbx_strand_id
1 'polypeptide(L)'
;MQLLRQRTIKYPKSFDRPLIILDVNFYINYMLAMLELDATDHPTELPERFDSYLEGEFPKHGQKWERCTHLHFPVCSRSHWYAVEVDITKSTMFIYDPDRSCSTDDQIRANLKPMTTILPMLLKKINIVIDALAIEQITTTSKQSNSGDCGVYAIKYIEFFSIGKQAELDNGFHMQK
;
A
#
# COMPACT_ATOMS: atom_id res chain seq x y z
N MET A 1 10.27 2.02 -6.39
CA MET A 1 10.16 1.67 -4.95
C MET A 1 11.50 1.36 -4.26
N GLN A 2 12.46 0.67 -4.89
CA GLN A 2 13.75 0.33 -4.25
C GLN A 2 14.49 1.53 -3.63
N LEU A 3 14.56 2.68 -4.31
CA LEU A 3 15.21 3.88 -3.77
C LEU A 3 14.52 4.41 -2.50
N LEU A 4 13.19 4.30 -2.40
CA LEU A 4 12.46 4.68 -1.18
C LEU A 4 12.82 3.75 -0.02
N ARG A 5 12.86 2.43 -0.25
CA ARG A 5 13.34 1.46 0.74
C ARG A 5 14.79 1.72 1.17
N GLN A 6 15.67 2.02 0.23
CA GLN A 6 17.06 2.38 0.58
C GLN A 6 17.14 3.63 1.47
N ARG A 7 16.22 4.59 1.29
CA ARG A 7 16.16 5.79 2.14
C ARG A 7 15.74 5.48 3.57
N THR A 8 14.86 4.50 3.80
CA THR A 8 14.50 4.08 5.19
C THR A 8 15.72 3.54 5.95
N ILE A 9 16.63 2.88 5.24
CA ILE A 9 17.89 2.38 5.80
C ILE A 9 18.93 3.49 5.97
N LYS A 10 19.07 4.37 4.98
CA LYS A 10 20.09 5.43 4.97
C LYS A 10 19.77 6.58 5.94
N TYR A 11 18.48 6.88 6.13
CA TYR A 11 18.01 8.02 6.92
C TYR A 11 16.90 7.60 7.90
N PRO A 12 17.14 6.65 8.82
CA PRO A 12 16.09 6.09 9.67
C PRO A 12 15.40 7.14 10.54
N LYS A 13 16.12 8.20 10.96
CA LYS A 13 15.56 9.31 11.75
C LYS A 13 14.55 10.18 10.99
N SER A 14 14.48 10.09 9.67
CA SER A 14 13.50 10.81 8.86
C SER A 14 12.15 10.12 8.82
N PHE A 15 12.05 8.90 9.34
CA PHE A 15 10.82 8.11 9.40
C PHE A 15 10.42 8.02 10.86
N ASP A 16 9.25 8.55 11.19
CA ASP A 16 8.74 8.64 12.56
C ASP A 16 8.13 7.32 13.07
N ARG A 17 7.89 6.37 12.15
CA ARG A 17 7.25 5.09 12.44
C ARG A 17 7.90 3.89 11.74
N PRO A 18 7.87 2.71 12.37
CA PRO A 18 8.27 1.46 11.72
C PRO A 18 7.33 1.12 10.58
N LEU A 19 7.86 1.02 9.36
CA LEU A 19 7.06 0.84 8.15
C LEU A 19 7.72 -0.06 7.11
N ILE A 20 6.89 -0.51 6.18
CA ILE A 20 7.27 -1.33 5.03
C ILE A 20 6.85 -0.61 3.76
N ILE A 21 7.75 -0.55 2.78
CA ILE A 21 7.44 -0.05 1.45
C ILE A 21 7.53 -1.22 0.47
N LEU A 22 6.40 -1.75 0.04
CA LEU A 22 6.32 -2.84 -0.93
C LEU A 22 6.39 -2.28 -2.35
N ASP A 23 6.25 -3.13 -3.36
CA ASP A 23 6.22 -2.72 -4.76
C ASP A 23 5.00 -3.26 -5.50
N VAL A 24 4.90 -2.94 -6.79
CA VAL A 24 3.78 -3.36 -7.63
C VAL A 24 3.64 -4.89 -7.70
N ASN A 25 4.74 -5.65 -7.52
CA ASN A 25 4.66 -7.11 -7.54
C ASN A 25 3.89 -7.63 -6.33
N PHE A 26 3.91 -6.93 -5.19
CA PHE A 26 3.06 -7.30 -4.06
C PHE A 26 1.58 -7.27 -4.45
N TYR A 27 1.13 -6.20 -5.10
CA TYR A 27 -0.23 -6.09 -5.62
C TYR A 27 -0.55 -7.15 -6.67
N ILE A 28 0.38 -7.47 -7.58
CA ILE A 28 0.18 -8.54 -8.57
C ILE A 28 0.04 -9.90 -7.89
N ASN A 29 0.90 -10.23 -6.92
CA ASN A 29 0.83 -11.48 -6.16
C ASN A 29 -0.47 -11.59 -5.34
N TYR A 30 -0.95 -10.47 -4.82
CA TYR A 30 -2.27 -10.34 -4.21
C TYR A 30 -3.39 -10.70 -5.19
N MET A 31 -3.39 -10.10 -6.39
CA MET A 31 -4.39 -10.39 -7.44
C MET A 31 -4.37 -11.86 -7.87
N LEU A 32 -3.19 -12.48 -7.94
CA LEU A 32 -3.07 -13.91 -8.22
C LEU A 32 -3.61 -14.77 -7.07
N ALA A 33 -3.30 -14.40 -5.82
CA ALA A 33 -3.76 -15.14 -4.65
C ALA A 33 -5.28 -15.10 -4.58
N MET A 34 -5.87 -13.94 -4.81
CA MET A 34 -7.30 -13.75 -4.99
C MET A 34 -7.94 -14.74 -5.97
N LEU A 35 -7.40 -14.86 -7.19
CA LEU A 35 -7.93 -15.77 -8.21
C LEU A 35 -7.83 -17.23 -7.76
N GLU A 36 -6.75 -17.60 -7.07
CA GLU A 36 -6.57 -18.92 -6.47
C GLU A 36 -7.58 -19.15 -5.33
N LEU A 37 -7.87 -18.11 -4.52
CA LEU A 37 -8.83 -18.19 -3.43
C LEU A 37 -10.25 -18.40 -3.97
N ASP A 38 -10.64 -17.66 -5.01
CA ASP A 38 -11.96 -17.79 -5.63
C ASP A 38 -12.14 -19.15 -6.35
N ALA A 39 -11.05 -19.76 -6.80
CA ALA A 39 -11.06 -21.05 -7.48
C ALA A 39 -11.12 -22.26 -6.53
N THR A 40 -10.81 -22.08 -5.24
CA THR A 40 -10.76 -23.16 -4.26
C THR A 40 -11.83 -22.91 -3.21
N ASP A 41 -12.75 -23.87 -3.03
CA ASP A 41 -13.99 -23.65 -2.27
C ASP A 41 -13.74 -23.17 -0.82
N HIS A 42 -12.55 -23.43 -0.25
CA HIS A 42 -12.06 -22.84 1.00
C HIS A 42 -10.52 -22.89 1.10
N PRO A 43 -9.80 -21.86 0.65
CA PRO A 43 -8.35 -21.82 0.75
C PRO A 43 -7.98 -21.33 2.15
N THR A 44 -7.61 -22.26 3.01
CA THR A 44 -7.18 -21.96 4.38
C THR A 44 -5.75 -21.44 4.45
N GLU A 45 -5.00 -21.51 3.34
CA GLU A 45 -3.58 -21.21 3.29
C GLU A 45 -3.24 -20.24 2.16
N LEU A 46 -2.38 -19.27 2.46
CA LEU A 46 -1.86 -18.34 1.46
C LEU A 46 -0.60 -18.92 0.79
N PRO A 47 -0.38 -18.63 -0.50
CA PRO A 47 0.81 -19.06 -1.23
C PRO A 47 2.13 -18.67 -0.53
N GLU A 48 3.10 -19.59 -0.50
CA GLU A 48 4.43 -19.39 0.13
C GLU A 48 5.19 -18.18 -0.42
N ARG A 49 4.86 -17.70 -1.64
CA ARG A 49 5.49 -16.52 -2.24
C ARG A 49 5.40 -15.26 -1.37
N PHE A 50 4.43 -15.19 -0.46
CA PHE A 50 4.32 -14.10 0.51
C PHE A 50 5.33 -14.18 1.66
N ASP A 51 5.92 -15.34 1.94
CA ASP A 51 6.81 -15.54 3.10
C ASP A 51 8.09 -14.73 2.95
N SER A 52 8.62 -14.64 1.73
CA SER A 52 9.75 -13.74 1.43
C SER A 52 9.44 -12.27 1.71
N TYR A 53 8.18 -11.83 1.58
CA TYR A 53 7.77 -10.49 1.98
C TYR A 53 7.73 -10.35 3.49
N LEU A 54 7.12 -11.31 4.18
CA LEU A 54 6.99 -11.31 5.65
C LEU A 54 8.34 -11.25 6.35
N GLU A 55 9.31 -12.03 5.84
CA GLU A 55 10.69 -12.06 6.34
C GLU A 55 11.54 -10.85 5.90
N GLY A 56 11.01 -9.99 5.02
CA GLY A 56 11.73 -8.82 4.51
C GLY A 56 12.84 -9.16 3.52
N GLU A 57 12.90 -10.39 3.03
CA GLU A 57 13.87 -10.86 2.02
C GLU A 57 13.55 -10.30 0.64
N PHE A 58 12.25 -10.13 0.35
CA PHE A 58 11.74 -9.53 -0.87
C PHE A 58 10.76 -8.39 -0.54
N PRO A 59 10.76 -7.29 -1.29
CA PRO A 59 11.75 -6.91 -2.31
C PRO A 59 13.08 -6.45 -1.68
N LYS A 60 14.10 -6.22 -2.50
CA LYS A 60 15.42 -5.71 -2.04
C LYS A 60 15.25 -4.51 -1.10
N HIS A 61 15.97 -4.55 0.03
CA HIS A 61 15.86 -3.59 1.14
C HIS A 61 14.51 -3.63 1.87
N GLY A 62 13.83 -4.78 1.85
CA GLY A 62 12.65 -5.06 2.65
C GLY A 62 12.94 -5.05 4.14
N GLN A 63 11.86 -5.07 4.93
CA GLN A 63 11.89 -5.11 6.39
C GLN A 63 10.98 -6.23 6.85
N LYS A 64 11.38 -6.91 7.94
CA LYS A 64 10.51 -7.91 8.59
C LYS A 64 9.21 -7.26 9.04
N TRP A 65 8.09 -7.91 8.71
CA TRP A 65 6.77 -7.35 8.98
C TRP A 65 6.43 -7.27 10.47
N GLU A 66 6.92 -8.22 11.27
CA GLU A 66 6.70 -8.31 12.73
C GLU A 66 7.05 -7.03 13.50
N ARG A 67 7.92 -6.18 12.94
CA ARG A 67 8.41 -4.96 13.59
C ARG A 67 7.76 -3.69 13.06
N CYS A 68 6.85 -3.81 12.11
CA CYS A 68 6.28 -2.68 11.39
C CYS A 68 4.81 -2.46 11.75
N THR A 69 4.41 -1.20 11.75
CA THR A 69 3.01 -0.80 12.04
C THR A 69 2.29 -0.30 10.79
N HIS A 70 3.05 0.00 9.73
CA HIS A 70 2.54 0.59 8.51
C HIS A 70 3.06 -0.14 7.27
N LEU A 71 2.20 -0.31 6.27
CA LEU A 71 2.56 -0.82 4.95
C LEU A 71 2.20 0.21 3.90
N HIS A 72 3.08 0.44 2.94
CA HIS A 72 2.81 1.30 1.79
C HIS A 72 3.10 0.57 0.50
N PHE A 73 2.21 0.71 -0.48
CA PHE A 73 2.43 0.16 -1.81
C PHE A 73 1.62 0.89 -2.88
N PRO A 74 2.15 0.97 -4.10
CA PRO A 74 1.41 1.48 -5.24
C PRO A 74 0.50 0.38 -5.80
N VAL A 75 -0.66 0.78 -6.29
CA VAL A 75 -1.57 -0.09 -7.04
C VAL A 75 -1.74 0.48 -8.44
N CYS A 76 -1.67 -0.40 -9.44
CA CYS A 76 -2.03 -0.07 -10.82
C CYS A 76 -3.22 -0.92 -11.23
N SER A 77 -4.36 -0.27 -11.47
CA SER A 77 -5.56 -0.93 -12.00
C SER A 77 -6.07 -0.15 -13.20
N ARG A 78 -6.30 -0.85 -14.32
CA ARG A 78 -6.76 -0.25 -15.59
C ARG A 78 -5.94 0.97 -16.04
N SER A 79 -4.61 0.87 -15.93
CA SER A 79 -3.64 1.93 -16.26
C SER A 79 -3.71 3.18 -15.37
N HIS A 80 -4.43 3.13 -14.25
CA HIS A 80 -4.47 4.17 -13.25
C HIS A 80 -3.69 3.77 -12.00
N TRP A 81 -2.85 4.69 -11.51
CA TRP A 81 -2.03 4.48 -10.33
C TRP A 81 -2.54 5.26 -9.13
N TYR A 82 -2.64 4.58 -7.99
CA TYR A 82 -2.94 5.20 -6.70
C TYR A 82 -2.09 4.56 -5.61
N ALA A 83 -1.95 5.24 -4.48
CA ALA A 83 -1.18 4.75 -3.35
C ALA A 83 -2.10 4.17 -2.27
N VAL A 84 -1.63 3.12 -1.61
CA VAL A 84 -2.27 2.52 -0.45
C VAL A 84 -1.34 2.61 0.74
N GLU A 85 -1.88 3.03 1.88
CA GLU A 85 -1.28 2.89 3.21
C GLU A 85 -2.16 1.95 4.03
N VAL A 86 -1.56 1.00 4.74
CA VAL A 86 -2.25 0.24 5.77
C VAL A 86 -1.65 0.63 7.11
N ASP A 87 -2.49 1.14 8.00
CA ASP A 87 -2.18 1.30 9.42
C ASP A 87 -2.70 0.05 10.14
N ILE A 88 -1.79 -0.85 10.50
CA ILE A 88 -2.13 -2.11 11.18
C ILE A 88 -2.78 -1.81 12.54
N THR A 89 -2.30 -0.76 13.23
CA THR A 89 -2.75 -0.42 14.58
C THR A 89 -4.19 0.08 14.61
N LYS A 90 -4.63 0.72 13.52
CA LYS A 90 -6.02 1.13 13.30
C LYS A 90 -6.85 0.14 12.52
N SER A 91 -6.25 -0.96 12.07
CA SER A 91 -6.88 -1.91 11.15
C SER A 91 -7.57 -1.20 9.97
N THR A 92 -6.88 -0.21 9.38
CA THR A 92 -7.44 0.63 8.32
C THR A 92 -6.49 0.75 7.14
N MET A 93 -7.05 0.63 5.94
CA MET A 93 -6.39 0.87 4.67
C MET A 93 -6.83 2.21 4.09
N PHE A 94 -5.90 3.14 3.95
CA PHE A 94 -6.10 4.45 3.37
C PHE A 94 -5.70 4.46 1.89
N ILE A 95 -6.56 5.03 1.06
CA ILE A 95 -6.35 5.13 -0.39
C ILE A 95 -6.10 6.59 -0.75
N TYR A 96 -5.00 6.83 -1.46
CA TYR A 96 -4.65 8.14 -2.00
C TYR A 96 -4.70 8.09 -3.52
N ASP A 97 -5.83 8.56 -4.06
CA ASP A 97 -6.10 8.61 -5.50
C ASP A 97 -5.78 10.00 -6.07
N PRO A 98 -4.76 10.13 -6.96
CA PRO A 98 -4.42 11.40 -7.56
C PRO A 98 -5.42 11.88 -8.64
N ASP A 99 -6.25 10.99 -9.20
CA ASP A 99 -7.21 11.30 -10.25
C ASP A 99 -8.51 10.50 -10.14
N ARG A 100 -9.47 11.11 -9.44
CA ARG A 100 -10.80 10.53 -9.21
C ARG A 100 -11.69 10.49 -10.46
N SER A 101 -11.21 10.98 -11.61
CA SER A 101 -11.91 10.82 -12.88
C SER A 101 -11.64 9.45 -13.54
N CYS A 102 -10.54 8.77 -13.16
CA CYS A 102 -10.16 7.50 -13.76
C CYS A 102 -10.93 6.30 -13.21
N SER A 103 -11.36 6.35 -11.96
CA SER A 103 -12.12 5.29 -11.30
C SER A 103 -13.00 5.87 -10.20
N THR A 104 -14.19 5.30 -10.01
CA THR A 104 -15.05 5.68 -8.89
C THR A 104 -14.53 5.07 -7.58
N ASP A 105 -14.86 5.69 -6.45
CA ASP A 105 -14.51 5.16 -5.13
C ASP A 105 -14.99 3.71 -4.95
N ASP A 106 -16.17 3.37 -5.48
CA ASP A 106 -16.72 2.01 -5.43
C ASP A 106 -15.90 1.02 -6.26
N GLN A 107 -15.40 1.43 -7.43
CA GLN A 107 -14.52 0.60 -8.25
C GLN A 107 -13.20 0.32 -7.54
N ILE A 108 -12.60 1.35 -6.91
CA ILE A 108 -11.37 1.17 -6.15
C ILE A 108 -11.62 0.28 -4.92
N ARG A 109 -12.71 0.53 -4.18
CA ARG A 109 -13.10 -0.29 -3.03
C ARG A 109 -13.33 -1.75 -3.42
N ALA A 110 -14.03 -2.01 -4.52
CA ALA A 110 -14.24 -3.37 -5.02
C ALA A 110 -12.91 -4.06 -5.38
N ASN A 111 -11.99 -3.33 -6.02
CA ASN A 111 -10.66 -3.84 -6.38
C ASN A 111 -9.80 -4.21 -5.15
N LEU A 112 -9.95 -3.48 -4.05
CA LEU A 112 -9.19 -3.70 -2.82
C LEU A 112 -9.94 -4.55 -1.77
N LYS A 113 -11.24 -4.81 -1.96
CA LYS A 113 -12.07 -5.54 -1.00
C LYS A 113 -11.47 -6.89 -0.59
N PRO A 114 -10.92 -7.70 -1.50
CA PRO A 114 -10.34 -9.00 -1.13
C PRO A 114 -9.08 -8.89 -0.27
N MET A 115 -8.40 -7.73 -0.28
CA MET A 115 -7.28 -7.47 0.61
C MET A 115 -7.73 -7.34 2.07
N THR A 116 -9.01 -7.08 2.33
CA THR A 116 -9.59 -7.17 3.69
C THR A 116 -9.65 -8.60 4.23
N THR A 117 -9.35 -9.60 3.39
CA THR A 117 -9.24 -11.01 3.79
C THR A 117 -7.79 -11.48 3.75
N ILE A 118 -7.08 -11.22 2.63
CA ILE A 118 -5.69 -11.68 2.45
C ILE A 118 -4.74 -11.03 3.46
N LEU A 119 -4.87 -9.72 3.73
CA LEU A 119 -3.94 -9.05 4.63
C LEU A 119 -4.04 -9.53 6.09
N PRO A 120 -5.25 -9.69 6.68
CA PRO A 120 -5.38 -10.36 7.97
C PRO A 120 -4.77 -11.77 8.01
N MET A 121 -4.92 -12.57 6.94
CA MET A 121 -4.30 -13.90 6.86
C MET A 121 -2.77 -13.81 6.86
N LEU A 122 -2.17 -12.86 6.12
CA LEU A 122 -0.72 -12.62 6.13
C LEU A 122 -0.23 -12.19 7.51
N LEU A 123 -0.92 -11.25 8.15
CA LEU A 123 -0.58 -10.77 9.50
C LEU A 123 -0.67 -11.91 10.52
N LYS A 124 -1.65 -12.80 10.39
CA LYS A 124 -1.79 -13.97 11.26
C LYS A 124 -0.60 -14.93 11.16
N LYS A 125 0.04 -15.09 9.99
CA LYS A 125 1.26 -15.91 9.83
C LYS A 125 2.43 -15.43 10.69
N ILE A 126 2.44 -14.15 11.05
CA ILE A 126 3.45 -13.50 11.91
C ILE A 126 2.89 -13.12 13.29
N ASN A 127 1.83 -13.81 13.74
CA ASN A 127 1.20 -13.64 15.05
C ASN A 127 0.59 -12.24 15.31
N ILE A 128 0.27 -11.48 14.26
CA ILE A 128 -0.48 -10.23 14.35
C ILE A 128 -1.94 -10.51 13.99
N VAL A 129 -2.86 -10.25 14.91
CA VAL A 129 -4.30 -10.47 14.70
C VAL A 129 -5.00 -9.12 14.56
N ILE A 130 -5.75 -8.96 13.47
CA ILE A 130 -6.71 -7.87 13.27
C ILE A 130 -8.07 -8.48 12.97
N ASP A 131 -9.14 -7.95 13.59
CA ASP A 131 -10.48 -8.53 13.46
C ASP A 131 -11.13 -8.20 12.11
N ALA A 132 -10.98 -6.95 11.66
CA ALA A 132 -11.52 -6.47 10.40
C ALA A 132 -10.65 -5.34 9.85
N LEU A 133 -10.40 -5.35 8.53
CA LEU A 133 -9.68 -4.28 7.85
C LEU A 133 -10.65 -3.32 7.16
N ALA A 134 -10.73 -2.08 7.64
CA ALA A 134 -11.52 -1.02 7.03
C ALA A 134 -10.81 -0.45 5.78
N ILE A 135 -11.58 0.13 4.86
CA ILE A 135 -11.06 0.82 3.67
C ILE A 135 -11.61 2.25 3.65
N GLU A 136 -10.70 3.22 3.64
CA GLU A 136 -11.00 4.65 3.64
C GLU A 136 -10.37 5.36 2.44
N GLN A 137 -11.18 6.10 1.69
CA GLN A 137 -10.73 6.92 0.57
C GLN A 137 -10.38 8.32 1.08
N ILE A 138 -9.13 8.73 0.93
CA ILE A 138 -8.69 10.07 1.28
C ILE A 138 -8.93 11.02 0.12
N THR A 139 -9.63 12.12 0.38
CA THR A 139 -10.08 13.08 -0.64
C THR A 139 -9.45 14.46 -0.51
N THR A 140 -8.70 14.67 0.57
CA THR A 140 -8.06 15.94 0.95
C THR A 140 -6.63 16.08 0.43
N THR A 141 -6.11 15.11 -0.32
CA THR A 141 -4.77 15.18 -0.93
C THR A 141 -4.75 15.99 -2.22
N SER A 142 -3.54 16.34 -2.67
CA SER A 142 -3.31 16.98 -3.97
C SER A 142 -3.99 16.18 -5.07
N LYS A 143 -4.27 16.82 -6.20
CA LYS A 143 -4.78 16.12 -7.39
C LYS A 143 -3.79 16.32 -8.51
N GLN A 144 -3.64 15.31 -9.36
CA GLN A 144 -2.89 15.50 -10.59
C GLN A 144 -3.62 16.49 -11.50
N SER A 145 -2.85 17.22 -12.30
CA SER A 145 -3.41 18.11 -13.33
C SER A 145 -3.15 17.60 -14.74
N ASN A 146 -2.09 16.82 -14.95
CA ASN A 146 -1.78 16.23 -16.25
C ASN A 146 -2.13 14.74 -16.26
N SER A 147 -2.68 14.29 -17.37
CA SER A 147 -2.84 12.87 -17.65
C SER A 147 -1.47 12.18 -17.69
N GLY A 148 -1.38 11.00 -17.07
CA GLY A 148 -0.14 10.21 -16.99
C GLY A 148 0.72 10.46 -15.75
N ASP A 149 0.45 11.51 -14.96
CA ASP A 149 1.22 11.81 -13.74
C ASP A 149 0.86 10.90 -12.54
N CYS A 150 -0.18 10.06 -12.66
CA CYS A 150 -0.73 9.26 -11.56
C CYS A 150 0.34 8.39 -10.86
N GLY A 151 1.26 7.81 -11.63
CA GLY A 151 2.37 7.03 -11.08
C GLY A 151 3.34 7.86 -10.23
N VAL A 152 3.63 9.09 -10.64
CA VAL A 152 4.51 10.01 -9.90
C VAL A 152 3.82 10.46 -8.61
N TYR A 153 2.54 10.81 -8.67
CA TYR A 153 1.77 11.16 -7.47
C TYR A 153 1.65 9.99 -6.49
N ALA A 154 1.38 8.77 -6.97
CA ALA A 154 1.33 7.59 -6.10
C ALA A 154 2.66 7.35 -5.37
N ILE A 155 3.79 7.49 -6.06
CA ILE A 155 5.12 7.42 -5.44
C ILE A 155 5.31 8.55 -4.43
N LYS A 156 4.85 9.77 -4.76
CA LYS A 156 5.00 10.93 -3.88
C LYS A 156 4.17 10.82 -2.61
N TYR A 157 2.96 10.28 -2.69
CA TYR A 157 2.16 9.95 -1.52
C TYR A 157 2.87 8.96 -0.63
N ILE A 158 3.38 7.86 -1.19
CA ILE A 158 4.13 6.88 -0.39
C ILE A 158 5.34 7.52 0.28
N GLU A 159 6.13 8.32 -0.45
CA GLU A 159 7.26 9.03 0.13
C GLU A 159 6.81 9.94 1.29
N PHE A 160 5.79 10.77 1.08
CA PHE A 160 5.35 11.77 2.05
C PHE A 160 4.71 11.14 3.29
N PHE A 161 3.83 10.15 3.11
CA PHE A 161 3.19 9.48 4.23
C PHE A 161 4.16 8.56 4.97
N SER A 162 5.15 7.95 4.29
CA SER A 162 6.14 7.13 4.99
C SER A 162 6.94 7.91 6.04
N ILE A 163 7.13 9.21 5.88
CA ILE A 163 7.84 10.05 6.85
C ILE A 163 6.91 10.68 7.91
N GLY A 164 5.68 10.20 8.04
CA GLY A 164 4.76 10.60 9.11
C GLY A 164 4.02 11.91 8.91
N LYS A 165 4.17 12.53 7.73
CA LYS A 165 3.51 13.80 7.46
C LYS A 165 2.06 13.55 7.08
N GLN A 166 1.12 14.14 7.83
CA GLN A 166 -0.26 14.28 7.38
C GLN A 166 -0.27 15.21 6.17
N ALA A 167 -0.96 14.81 5.11
CA ALA A 167 -1.20 15.67 3.96
C ALA A 167 -2.27 16.71 4.32
N GLU A 168 -1.94 17.62 5.23
CA GLU A 168 -2.57 18.93 5.20
C GLU A 168 -1.92 19.69 4.05
N LEU A 169 -2.71 19.92 3.01
CA LEU A 169 -2.34 20.73 1.87
C LEU A 169 -2.21 22.20 2.32
N ASP A 170 -1.00 22.61 2.69
CA ASP A 170 -0.60 23.96 2.33
C ASP A 170 -0.73 24.06 0.81
N ASN A 171 -1.46 25.08 0.35
CA ASN A 171 -1.81 25.41 -1.05
C ASN A 171 -0.60 25.68 -1.97
N GLY A 172 0.48 24.90 -1.88
CA GLY A 172 1.79 25.26 -2.45
C GLY A 172 2.62 24.11 -3.04
N PHE A 173 2.12 22.86 -3.11
CA PHE A 173 2.84 21.81 -3.83
C PHE A 173 2.62 21.90 -5.34
N HIS A 174 3.19 22.93 -5.97
CA HIS A 174 3.46 22.91 -7.41
C HIS A 174 4.74 22.10 -7.64
N MET A 175 4.59 20.89 -8.19
CA MET A 175 5.72 20.24 -8.86
C MET A 175 6.04 21.08 -10.10
N GLN A 176 6.99 22.01 -9.98
CA GLN A 176 7.55 22.69 -11.14
C GLN A 176 8.38 21.67 -11.94
N LYS A 177 8.14 21.67 -13.25
CA LYS A 177 8.81 20.82 -14.25
C LYS A 177 10.31 21.06 -14.28
#